data_AF-A0A521ZLP3-F1
#
_entry.id   AF-A0A521ZLP3-F1
#
_cell.length_a   1.000
_cell.length_b   1.000
_cell.length_c   1.000
_cell.angle_alpha   90.00
_cell.angle_beta   90.00
_cell.angle_gamma   90.00
#
_symmetry.space_group_name_H-M   'P 1'
#
loop_
_entity.id
_entity.type
_entity.pdbx_description
1 polymer ?
#
loop_
_entity_poly.entity_id
_entity_poly.type
_entity_poly.pdbx_seq_one_letter_code
_entity_poly.pdbx_strand_id
1 'polypeptide(L)'
;MANDNRISVTITDPNVADIIGHITAIENLLPFLISRDDGDNTVLLGEKSVGFDEKCAGYMASNPDYIPSYIQVAEVLKDRAARAQILKFLPRLHLLASKADDTFDVVGNEIMLANLAYYNTTADAAKRGRAGASDIHDDLATRYPGRPSKPQPAKP
;
A
#
# COMPACT_ATOMS: atom_id res chain seq x y z
N MET A 1 18.48 -9.40 -23.52
CA MET A 1 17.17 -10.02 -23.26
C MET A 1 16.12 -9.17 -23.95
N ALA A 2 15.23 -9.78 -24.71
CA ALA A 2 14.24 -9.08 -25.51
C ALA A 2 13.04 -8.70 -24.62
N ASN A 3 12.80 -7.40 -24.47
CA ASN A 3 11.53 -6.79 -24.08
C ASN A 3 10.84 -7.33 -22.79
N ASP A 4 11.48 -7.16 -21.62
CA ASP A 4 10.88 -7.40 -20.30
C ASP A 4 9.89 -6.29 -19.86
N ASN A 5 9.31 -5.54 -20.80
CA ASN A 5 8.32 -4.50 -20.50
C ASN A 5 6.92 -5.13 -20.35
N ARG A 6 6.52 -5.43 -19.12
CA ARG A 6 5.24 -6.06 -18.76
C ARG A 6 4.11 -5.05 -18.68
N ILE A 7 4.39 -3.79 -18.32
CA ILE A 7 3.39 -2.73 -18.20
C ILE A 7 3.63 -1.66 -19.27
N SER A 8 2.64 -1.49 -20.16
CA SER A 8 2.67 -0.49 -21.21
C SER A 8 1.38 0.32 -21.20
N VAL A 9 1.27 1.25 -20.27
CA VAL A 9 0.07 2.07 -20.06
C VAL A 9 0.42 3.54 -19.85
N THR A 10 -0.52 4.42 -20.20
CA THR A 10 -0.47 5.85 -19.85
C THR A 10 -1.68 6.15 -18.99
N ILE A 11 -1.46 6.68 -17.80
CA ILE A 11 -2.53 7.22 -16.94
C ILE A 11 -2.62 8.72 -17.23
N THR A 12 -3.78 9.18 -17.69
CA THR A 12 -3.98 10.59 -18.05
C THR A 12 -4.46 11.40 -16.84
N ASP A 13 -4.21 12.72 -16.83
CA ASP A 13 -4.67 13.61 -15.75
C ASP A 13 -6.19 13.52 -15.51
N PRO A 14 -7.05 13.45 -16.54
CA PRO A 14 -8.48 13.19 -16.34
C PRO A 14 -8.77 11.88 -15.59
N ASN A 15 -8.06 10.78 -15.90
CA ASN A 15 -8.26 9.52 -15.18
C ASN A 15 -7.86 9.64 -13.71
N VAL A 16 -6.77 10.35 -13.41
CA VAL A 16 -6.35 10.60 -12.02
C VAL A 16 -7.41 11.41 -11.28
N ALA A 17 -7.93 12.47 -11.90
CA ALA A 17 -8.98 13.30 -11.31
C ALA A 17 -10.26 12.50 -11.02
N ASP A 18 -10.70 11.65 -11.96
CA ASP A 18 -11.87 10.79 -11.78
C ASP A 18 -11.67 9.77 -10.65
N ILE A 19 -10.48 9.14 -10.58
CA ILE A 19 -10.15 8.18 -9.51
C ILE A 19 -10.20 8.87 -8.13
N ILE A 20 -9.58 10.05 -8.00
CA ILE A 20 -9.61 10.83 -6.76
C ILE A 20 -11.06 11.19 -6.40
N GLY A 21 -11.86 11.64 -7.37
CA GLY A 21 -13.28 11.94 -7.17
C GLY A 21 -14.08 10.74 -6.66
N HIS A 22 -13.82 9.54 -7.19
CA HIS A 22 -14.45 8.31 -6.71
C HIS A 22 -14.00 7.89 -5.32
N ILE A 23 -12.72 8.07 -4.96
CA ILE A 23 -12.23 7.83 -3.61
C ILE A 23 -12.95 8.76 -2.62
N THR A 24 -13.02 10.06 -2.93
CA THR A 24 -13.75 11.02 -2.09
C THR A 24 -15.24 10.70 -1.98
N ALA A 25 -15.87 10.21 -3.05
CA ALA A 25 -17.26 9.75 -2.99
C ALA A 25 -17.42 8.54 -2.04
N ILE A 26 -16.45 7.63 -1.99
CA ILE A 26 -16.44 6.49 -1.04
C ILE A 26 -16.25 6.99 0.40
N GLU A 27 -15.32 7.93 0.64
CA GLU A 27 -15.08 8.52 1.96
C GLU A 27 -16.34 9.22 2.51
N ASN A 28 -17.07 9.94 1.65
CA ASN A 28 -18.33 10.59 2.02
C ASN A 28 -19.44 9.58 2.41
N LEU A 29 -19.40 8.35 1.88
CA LEU A 29 -20.32 7.27 2.30
C LEU A 29 -19.91 6.63 3.63
N LEU A 30 -18.69 6.88 4.10
CA LEU A 30 -18.10 6.28 5.29
C LEU A 30 -17.56 7.35 6.26
N PRO A 31 -18.39 8.29 6.74
CA PRO A 31 -17.95 9.42 7.57
C PRO A 31 -17.45 9.01 8.97
N PHE A 32 -17.53 7.72 9.30
CA PHE A 32 -17.15 7.14 10.58
C PHE A 32 -15.78 6.43 10.54
N LEU A 33 -15.08 6.44 9.39
CA LEU A 33 -13.73 5.86 9.31
C LEU A 33 -12.77 6.60 10.24
N ILE A 34 -11.89 5.83 10.87
CA ILE A 34 -10.85 6.34 11.78
C ILE A 34 -9.49 5.81 11.34
N SER A 35 -8.44 6.59 11.63
CA SER A 35 -7.06 6.10 11.58
C SER A 35 -6.67 5.57 12.96
N ARG A 36 -5.79 4.58 12.98
CA ARG A 36 -5.23 4.00 14.21
C ARG A 36 -3.75 4.38 14.31
N ASP A 37 -3.28 4.60 15.53
CA ASP A 37 -1.87 4.85 15.80
C ASP A 37 -1.07 3.54 15.75
N ASP A 38 0.20 3.65 15.39
CA ASP A 38 1.15 2.54 15.43
C ASP A 38 1.27 2.01 16.88
N GLY A 39 0.92 0.75 17.09
CA GLY A 39 0.99 0.08 18.40
C GLY A 39 -0.35 -0.09 19.14
N ASP A 40 -1.48 0.26 18.53
CA ASP A 40 -2.80 -0.02 19.09
C ASP A 40 -3.07 -1.54 19.17
N ASN A 41 -3.23 -2.06 20.40
CA ASN A 41 -3.49 -3.47 20.73
C ASN A 41 -4.97 -3.89 20.58
N THR A 42 -5.68 -3.37 19.57
CA THR A 42 -7.07 -3.77 19.33
C THR A 42 -7.15 -5.26 18.97
N VAL A 43 -8.13 -5.96 19.55
CA VAL A 43 -8.41 -7.36 19.25
C VAL A 43 -8.93 -7.50 17.82
N LEU A 44 -8.17 -8.20 16.99
CA LEU A 44 -8.64 -8.61 15.66
C LEU A 44 -9.55 -9.83 15.81
N LEU A 45 -10.79 -9.71 15.30
CA LEU A 45 -11.73 -10.83 15.26
C LEU A 45 -11.35 -11.82 14.15
N GLY A 46 -10.45 -12.76 14.46
CA GLY A 46 -10.22 -13.97 13.67
C GLY A 46 -11.31 -15.03 13.89
N GLU A 47 -11.19 -16.18 13.23
CA GLU A 47 -12.20 -17.25 13.21
C GLU A 47 -12.72 -17.64 14.61
N LYS A 48 -11.81 -17.95 15.54
CA LYS A 48 -12.17 -18.35 16.91
C LYS A 48 -12.93 -17.27 17.66
N SER A 49 -12.50 -16.02 17.53
CA SER A 49 -13.12 -14.87 18.20
C SER A 49 -14.45 -14.47 17.55
N VAL A 50 -14.65 -14.73 16.26
CA VAL A 50 -15.98 -14.59 15.62
C VAL A 50 -16.94 -15.62 16.20
N GLY A 51 -16.55 -16.89 16.29
CA GLY A 51 -17.39 -17.91 16.92
C GLY A 51 -17.66 -17.64 18.40
N PHE A 52 -16.72 -17.01 19.11
CA PHE A 52 -16.95 -16.54 20.48
C PHE A 52 -18.00 -15.42 20.53
N ASP A 53 -17.91 -14.40 19.67
CA ASP A 53 -18.90 -13.31 19.58
C ASP A 53 -20.31 -13.84 19.28
N GLU A 54 -20.44 -14.78 18.34
CA GLU A 54 -21.72 -15.40 17.99
C GLU A 54 -22.35 -16.12 19.19
N LYS A 55 -21.55 -16.86 19.97
CA LYS A 55 -22.02 -17.49 21.21
C LYS A 55 -22.42 -16.46 22.26
N CYS A 56 -21.63 -15.40 22.44
CA CYS A 56 -21.96 -14.30 23.35
C CYS A 56 -23.29 -13.65 22.95
N ALA A 57 -23.54 -13.43 21.65
CA ALA A 57 -24.81 -12.90 21.16
C ALA A 57 -26.00 -13.78 21.59
N GLY A 58 -25.88 -15.11 21.42
CA GLY A 58 -26.91 -16.05 21.85
C GLY A 58 -27.15 -16.07 23.36
N TYR A 59 -26.09 -16.07 24.16
CA TYR A 59 -26.21 -16.06 25.62
C TYR A 59 -26.75 -14.74 26.18
N MET A 60 -26.34 -13.60 25.65
CA MET A 60 -26.88 -12.29 26.02
C MET A 60 -28.39 -12.22 25.73
N ALA A 61 -28.85 -12.77 24.60
CA ALA A 61 -30.27 -12.77 24.25
C ALA A 61 -31.12 -13.67 25.17
N SER A 62 -30.58 -14.80 25.62
CA SER A 62 -31.31 -15.80 26.42
C SER A 62 -31.15 -15.65 27.93
N ASN A 63 -30.12 -14.95 28.41
CA ASN A 63 -29.80 -14.81 29.83
C ASN A 63 -29.51 -13.34 30.19
N PRO A 64 -30.51 -12.44 30.13
CA PRO A 64 -30.31 -11.00 30.35
C PRO A 64 -29.77 -10.65 31.74
N ASP A 65 -30.01 -11.50 32.75
CA ASP A 65 -29.55 -11.29 34.14
C ASP A 65 -28.01 -11.26 34.28
N TYR A 66 -27.27 -11.81 33.31
CA TYR A 66 -25.81 -11.80 33.31
C TYR A 66 -25.20 -10.65 32.48
N ILE A 67 -26.03 -9.76 31.93
CA ILE A 67 -25.54 -8.59 31.20
C ILE A 67 -25.13 -7.53 32.21
N PRO A 68 -23.84 -7.15 32.28
CA PRO A 68 -23.41 -6.07 33.16
C PRO A 68 -24.14 -4.76 32.83
N SER A 69 -24.49 -3.97 33.84
CA SER A 69 -25.28 -2.75 33.69
C SER A 69 -24.63 -1.66 32.81
N TYR A 70 -23.31 -1.72 32.63
CA TYR A 70 -22.57 -0.80 31.76
C TYR A 70 -22.60 -1.18 30.28
N ILE A 71 -23.07 -2.40 29.92
CA ILE A 71 -23.15 -2.83 28.52
C ILE A 71 -24.43 -2.31 27.89
N GLN A 72 -24.29 -1.50 26.86
CA GLN A 72 -25.40 -1.06 26.02
C GLN A 72 -25.63 -2.09 24.91
N VAL A 73 -26.51 -3.07 25.14
CA VAL A 73 -26.80 -4.16 24.19
C VAL A 73 -27.19 -3.63 22.80
N ALA A 74 -27.93 -2.52 22.75
CA ALA A 74 -28.32 -1.88 21.50
C ALA A 74 -27.11 -1.43 20.66
N GLU A 75 -26.06 -0.89 21.28
CA GLU A 75 -24.83 -0.48 20.58
C GLU A 75 -24.04 -1.69 20.10
N VAL A 76 -23.92 -2.74 20.92
CA VAL A 76 -23.26 -4.00 20.50
C VAL A 76 -23.95 -4.61 19.27
N LEU A 77 -25.29 -4.56 19.21
CA LEU A 77 -26.04 -5.04 18.04
C LEU A 77 -25.80 -4.17 16.80
N LYS A 78 -25.71 -2.83 16.96
CA LYS A 78 -25.34 -1.92 15.87
C LYS A 78 -23.94 -2.21 15.35
N ASP A 79 -22.97 -2.44 16.23
CA ASP A 79 -21.58 -2.75 15.86
C ASP A 79 -21.49 -4.06 15.07
N ARG A 80 -22.20 -5.11 15.51
CA ARG A 80 -22.29 -6.38 14.77
C ARG A 80 -22.87 -6.18 13.38
N ALA A 81 -23.96 -5.41 13.27
CA ALA A 81 -24.59 -5.10 11.98
C ALA A 81 -23.64 -4.29 11.07
N ALA A 82 -22.96 -3.27 11.62
CA ALA A 82 -21.99 -2.46 10.90
C ALA A 82 -20.81 -3.32 10.39
N ARG A 83 -20.23 -4.16 11.25
CA ARG A 83 -19.17 -5.10 10.88
C ARG A 83 -19.61 -6.02 9.73
N ALA A 84 -20.83 -6.54 9.78
CA ALA A 84 -21.37 -7.38 8.71
C ALA A 84 -21.50 -6.62 7.36
N GLN A 85 -21.81 -5.32 7.36
CA GLN A 85 -21.81 -4.51 6.14
C GLN A 85 -20.40 -4.21 5.65
N ILE A 86 -19.47 -3.86 6.55
CA ILE A 86 -18.07 -3.58 6.21
C ILE A 86 -17.41 -4.79 5.52
N LEU A 87 -17.69 -6.00 6.01
CA LEU A 87 -17.17 -7.24 5.42
C LEU A 87 -17.60 -7.47 3.96
N LYS A 88 -18.68 -6.82 3.49
CA LYS A 88 -19.14 -6.96 2.10
C LYS A 88 -18.29 -6.19 1.09
N PHE A 89 -17.60 -5.13 1.52
CA PHE A 89 -16.84 -4.25 0.62
C PHE A 89 -15.36 -4.11 0.97
N LEU A 90 -14.97 -4.21 2.24
CA LEU A 90 -13.58 -4.02 2.67
C LEU A 90 -12.57 -4.92 1.92
N PRO A 91 -12.84 -6.22 1.66
CA PRO A 91 -11.92 -7.05 0.89
C PRO A 91 -11.67 -6.56 -0.54
N ARG A 92 -12.65 -5.89 -1.17
CA ARG A 92 -12.48 -5.32 -2.51
C ARG A 92 -11.57 -4.11 -2.50
N LEU A 93 -11.66 -3.26 -1.47
CA LEU A 93 -10.77 -2.11 -1.29
C LEU A 93 -9.33 -2.57 -1.07
N HIS A 94 -9.12 -3.56 -0.19
CA HIS A 94 -7.78 -4.14 0.05
C HIS A 94 -7.19 -4.78 -1.22
N LEU A 95 -7.99 -5.54 -1.96
CA LEU A 95 -7.52 -6.16 -3.20
C LEU A 95 -7.15 -5.11 -4.26
N LEU A 96 -7.92 -4.02 -4.37
CA LEU A 96 -7.62 -2.94 -5.30
C LEU A 96 -6.31 -2.23 -4.92
N ALA A 97 -6.13 -1.89 -3.65
CA ALA A 97 -4.91 -1.28 -3.14
C ALA A 97 -3.68 -2.17 -3.39
N SER A 98 -3.75 -3.44 -2.98
CA SER A 98 -2.66 -4.41 -3.20
C SER A 98 -2.29 -4.57 -4.67
N LYS A 99 -3.27 -4.62 -5.58
CA LYS A 99 -2.99 -4.68 -7.03
C LYS A 99 -2.34 -3.39 -7.54
N ALA A 100 -2.73 -2.24 -7.02
CA ALA A 100 -2.12 -0.97 -7.39
C ALA A 100 -0.66 -0.91 -6.93
N ASP A 101 -0.37 -1.34 -5.70
CA ASP A 101 0.99 -1.44 -5.14
C ASP A 101 1.85 -2.40 -5.95
N ASP A 102 1.38 -3.62 -6.21
CA ASP A 102 2.09 -4.62 -7.02
C ASP A 102 2.41 -4.07 -8.42
N THR A 103 1.48 -3.35 -9.03
CA THR A 103 1.66 -2.75 -10.36
C THR A 103 2.68 -1.62 -10.32
N PHE A 104 2.63 -0.78 -9.28
CA PHE A 104 3.57 0.32 -9.06
C PHE A 104 5.01 -0.20 -8.89
N ASP A 105 5.18 -1.29 -8.13
CA ASP A 105 6.48 -1.94 -7.95
C ASP A 105 7.03 -2.53 -9.26
N VAL A 106 6.17 -3.15 -10.08
CA VAL A 106 6.58 -3.67 -11.40
C VAL A 106 7.04 -2.54 -12.32
N VAL A 107 6.31 -1.41 -12.37
CA VAL A 107 6.72 -0.22 -13.15
C VAL A 107 8.06 0.31 -12.65
N GLY A 108 8.25 0.40 -11.33
CA GLY A 108 9.52 0.83 -10.74
C GLY A 108 10.69 -0.08 -11.11
N ASN A 109 10.48 -1.40 -11.09
CA ASN A 109 11.49 -2.37 -11.50
C ASN A 109 11.84 -2.24 -12.99
N GLU A 110 10.85 -2.05 -13.87
CA GLU A 110 11.08 -1.84 -15.31
C GLU A 110 11.92 -0.59 -15.59
N ILE A 111 11.61 0.52 -14.91
CA ILE A 111 12.41 1.75 -14.95
C ILE A 111 13.85 1.47 -14.50
N MET A 112 14.02 0.76 -13.39
CA MET A 112 15.35 0.43 -12.86
C MET A 112 16.16 -0.46 -13.79
N LEU A 113 15.56 -1.48 -14.39
CA LEU A 113 16.23 -2.33 -15.38
C LEU A 113 16.71 -1.53 -16.59
N ALA A 114 15.88 -0.63 -17.12
CA ALA A 114 16.26 0.25 -18.22
C ALA A 114 17.42 1.18 -17.85
N ASN A 115 17.35 1.80 -16.65
CA ASN A 115 18.40 2.70 -16.15
C ASN A 115 19.74 1.98 -15.93
N LEU A 116 19.72 0.75 -15.37
CA LEU A 116 20.92 -0.06 -15.17
C LEU A 116 21.54 -0.49 -16.50
N ALA A 117 20.72 -0.85 -17.50
CA ALA A 117 21.20 -1.13 -18.84
C ALA A 117 21.89 0.11 -19.44
N TYR A 118 21.28 1.29 -19.34
CA TYR A 118 21.87 2.55 -19.80
C TYR A 118 23.20 2.85 -19.10
N TYR A 119 23.25 2.75 -17.76
CA TYR A 119 24.48 2.93 -16.98
C TYR A 119 25.61 1.98 -17.42
N ASN A 120 25.32 0.70 -17.67
CA ASN A 120 26.33 -0.24 -18.15
C ASN A 120 26.84 0.13 -19.56
N THR A 121 25.96 0.64 -20.43
CA THR A 121 26.38 1.07 -21.77
C THR A 121 27.29 2.29 -21.75
N THR A 122 27.16 3.18 -20.76
CA THR A 122 28.06 4.35 -20.64
C THR A 122 29.46 3.90 -20.22
N ALA A 123 29.57 2.91 -19.33
CA ALA A 123 30.86 2.29 -18.97
C ALA A 123 31.56 1.66 -20.20
N ASP A 124 30.81 0.91 -21.02
CA ASP A 124 31.36 0.28 -22.22
C ASP A 124 31.71 1.29 -23.31
N ALA A 125 30.93 2.37 -23.44
CA ALA A 125 31.24 3.47 -24.34
C ALA A 125 32.51 4.23 -23.91
N ALA A 126 32.70 4.44 -22.61
CA ALA A 126 33.91 5.03 -22.03
C ALA A 126 35.16 4.20 -22.35
N LYS A 127 35.11 2.87 -22.17
CA LYS A 127 36.19 1.95 -22.56
C LYS A 127 36.56 2.03 -24.04
N ARG A 128 35.60 2.38 -24.89
CA ARG A 128 35.77 2.54 -26.35
C ARG A 128 36.15 3.97 -26.77
N GLY A 129 36.41 4.87 -25.81
CA GLY A 129 36.82 6.24 -26.08
C GLY A 129 35.72 7.14 -26.66
N ARG A 130 34.43 6.82 -26.45
CA ARG A 130 33.33 7.72 -26.84
C ARG A 130 33.37 8.97 -25.96
N ALA A 131 33.42 10.14 -26.60
CA ALA A 131 33.46 11.43 -25.91
C ALA A 131 32.26 11.60 -24.96
N GLY A 132 32.50 12.12 -23.76
CA GLY A 132 31.49 12.38 -22.72
C GLY A 132 30.96 11.14 -21.98
N ALA A 133 31.29 9.91 -22.41
CA ALA A 133 30.77 8.70 -21.78
C ALA A 133 31.32 8.48 -20.35
N SER A 134 32.60 8.81 -20.10
CA SER A 134 33.19 8.73 -18.75
C SER A 134 32.52 9.70 -17.78
N ASP A 135 32.30 10.95 -18.19
CA ASP A 135 31.68 11.97 -17.34
C ASP A 135 30.26 11.57 -16.93
N ILE A 136 29.46 11.07 -17.89
CA ILE A 136 28.10 10.57 -17.63
C ILE A 136 28.13 9.36 -16.69
N HIS A 137 29.02 8.40 -16.95
CA HIS A 137 29.14 7.21 -16.11
C HIS A 137 29.52 7.57 -14.66
N ASP A 138 30.51 8.44 -14.49
CA ASP A 138 31.03 8.81 -13.18
C ASP A 138 30.01 9.61 -12.37
N ASP A 139 29.24 10.49 -13.00
CA ASP A 139 28.14 11.21 -12.36
C ASP A 139 27.05 10.24 -11.87
N LEU A 140 26.57 9.34 -12.72
CA LEU A 140 25.59 8.31 -12.36
C LEU A 140 26.11 7.37 -11.25
N ALA A 141 27.41 7.05 -11.28
CA ALA A 141 28.04 6.18 -10.28
C ALA A 141 28.02 6.80 -8.86
N THR A 142 27.81 8.11 -8.72
CA THR A 142 27.64 8.78 -7.41
C THR A 142 26.28 8.49 -6.77
N ARG A 143 25.29 8.05 -7.56
CA ARG A 143 23.91 7.77 -7.11
C ARG A 143 23.52 6.30 -7.30
N TYR A 144 24.48 5.44 -7.64
CA TYR A 144 24.20 4.03 -7.90
C TYR A 144 23.55 3.34 -6.67
N PRO A 145 22.40 2.67 -6.83
CA PRO A 145 21.70 2.03 -5.72
C PRO A 145 22.56 0.97 -5.03
N GLY A 146 22.54 0.93 -3.69
CA GLY A 146 23.30 -0.06 -2.92
C GLY A 146 24.79 0.25 -2.71
N ARG A 147 25.32 1.35 -3.29
CA ARG A 147 26.65 1.85 -2.95
C ARG A 147 26.59 2.62 -1.62
N PRO A 148 27.43 2.31 -0.61
CA PRO A 148 27.52 3.17 0.56
C PRO A 148 27.98 4.56 0.13
N SER A 149 27.23 5.59 0.50
CA SER A 149 27.60 6.97 0.21
C SER A 149 28.97 7.26 0.86
N LYS A 150 29.97 7.61 0.05
CA LYS A 150 31.23 8.12 0.61
C LYS A 150 30.92 9.48 1.24
N PRO A 151 31.28 9.72 2.51
CA PRO A 151 31.16 11.04 3.09
C PRO A 151 31.92 12.03 2.21
N GLN A 152 31.22 13.07 1.75
CA GLN A 152 31.86 14.13 0.99
C GLN A 152 32.83 14.86 1.92
N PRO A 153 34.14 14.94 1.61
CA PRO A 153 35.05 15.71 2.44
C PRO A 153 34.58 17.17 2.44
N ALA A 154 34.44 17.73 3.63
CA ALA A 154 34.11 19.14 3.81
C ALA A 154 35.14 19.98 3.03
N LYS A 155 34.66 20.89 2.19
CA LYS A 155 35.54 21.86 1.52
C LYS A 155 36.17 22.78 2.58
N PRO A 156 37.46 23.14 2.43
CA PRO A 156 38.14 24.08 3.32
C PRO A 156 37.56 25.49 3.25
#